data_AF-A0A8K0IVJ3-F1
#
_entry.id   AF-A0A8K0IVJ3-F1
#
_cell.length_a   1.000
_cell.length_b   1.000
_cell.length_c   1.000
_cell.angle_alpha   90.00
_cell.angle_beta   90.00
_cell.angle_gamma   90.00
#
_symmetry.space_group_name_H-M   'P 1'
#
loop_
_entity.id
_entity.type
_entity.pdbx_description
1 polymer ?
#
loop_
_entity_poly.entity_id
_entity_poly.type
_entity_poly.pdbx_seq_one_letter_code
_entity_poly.pdbx_strand_id
1 'polypeptide(L)'
;MAVFLLKWLLLWPVDRIFVVLTRLVLGNITKYGLKRPSIGSLELKNTQGWTPILEIGAISKIKFGDIKVVLGIKRFMLGKVELTDGQILDVDSVILATGYRSNVSQWLQALSFFSSFSS
;
A
#
# COMPACT_ATOMS: atom_id res chain seq x y z
N MET A 1 -30.37 -7.18 -10.98
CA MET A 1 -30.27 -8.11 -9.83
C MET A 1 -29.34 -9.29 -10.10
N ALA A 2 -29.51 -10.06 -11.17
CA ALA A 2 -28.66 -11.22 -11.49
C ALA A 2 -27.15 -10.91 -11.61
N VAL A 3 -26.78 -9.80 -12.24
CA VAL A 3 -25.37 -9.39 -12.42
C VAL A 3 -24.68 -9.08 -11.09
N PHE A 4 -25.43 -8.63 -10.08
CA PHE A 4 -24.90 -8.32 -8.75
C PHE A 4 -24.60 -9.60 -7.96
N LEU A 5 -25.52 -10.57 -8.03
CA LEU A 5 -25.35 -11.89 -7.42
C LEU A 5 -24.20 -12.67 -8.07
N LEU A 6 -24.08 -12.60 -9.40
CA LEU A 6 -23.01 -13.24 -10.17
C LEU A 6 -21.64 -12.63 -9.83
N LYS A 7 -21.56 -11.30 -9.71
CA LYS A 7 -20.36 -10.63 -9.19
C LYS A 7 -20.02 -11.14 -7.80
N TRP A 8 -20.96 -11.11 -6.86
CA TRP A 8 -20.67 -11.47 -5.48
C TRP A 8 -20.27 -12.94 -5.31
N LEU A 9 -21.00 -13.86 -5.98
CA LEU A 9 -20.78 -15.30 -5.91
C LEU A 9 -19.46 -15.73 -6.59
N LEU A 10 -19.04 -15.09 -7.69
CA LEU A 10 -17.77 -15.43 -8.36
C LEU A 10 -16.58 -14.65 -7.80
N LEU A 11 -16.76 -13.44 -7.27
CA LEU A 11 -15.66 -12.64 -6.72
C LEU A 11 -15.02 -13.33 -5.52
N TRP A 12 -15.82 -13.82 -4.57
CA TRP A 12 -15.32 -14.45 -3.35
C TRP A 12 -14.42 -15.69 -3.59
N PRO A 13 -14.82 -16.69 -4.39
CA PRO A 13 -13.97 -17.84 -4.69
C PRO A 13 -12.77 -17.47 -5.56
N VAL A 14 -12.93 -16.56 -6.55
CA VAL A 14 -11.82 -16.12 -7.41
C VAL A 14 -10.76 -15.39 -6.61
N ASP A 15 -11.15 -14.48 -5.71
CA ASP A 15 -10.20 -13.79 -4.83
C ASP A 15 -9.50 -14.77 -3.89
N ARG A 16 -10.22 -15.77 -3.36
CA ARG A 16 -9.63 -16.79 -2.50
C ARG A 16 -8.60 -17.65 -3.25
N ILE A 17 -8.90 -18.06 -4.49
CA ILE A 17 -7.96 -18.78 -5.36
C ILE A 17 -6.75 -17.90 -5.66
N PHE A 18 -6.96 -16.62 -5.98
CA PHE A 18 -5.88 -15.68 -6.27
C PHE A 18 -4.97 -15.48 -5.06
N VAL A 19 -5.54 -15.37 -3.85
CA VAL A 19 -4.79 -15.31 -2.58
C VAL A 19 -3.98 -16.59 -2.36
N VAL A 20 -4.51 -17.77 -2.66
CA VAL A 20 -3.78 -19.04 -2.54
C VAL A 20 -2.64 -19.14 -3.57
N LEU A 21 -2.88 -18.80 -4.84
CA LEU A 21 -1.83 -18.77 -5.86
C LEU A 21 -0.71 -17.79 -5.49
N THR A 22 -1.07 -16.59 -5.04
CA THR A 22 -0.09 -15.61 -4.59
C THR A 22 0.61 -16.05 -3.28
N ARG A 23 0.05 -17.00 -2.49
CA ARG A 23 0.80 -17.65 -1.39
C ARG A 23 1.83 -18.65 -1.92
N LEU A 24 1.46 -19.44 -2.93
CA LEU A 24 2.37 -20.42 -3.54
C LEU A 24 3.53 -19.75 -4.27
N VAL A 25 3.27 -18.69 -5.05
CA VAL A 25 4.30 -18.00 -5.84
C VAL A 25 5.22 -17.14 -4.96
N LEU A 26 4.68 -16.35 -4.03
CA LEU A 26 5.51 -15.47 -3.20
C LEU A 26 6.10 -16.19 -1.98
N GLY A 27 5.54 -17.32 -1.56
CA GLY A 27 5.88 -18.01 -0.32
C GLY A 27 5.50 -17.20 0.92
N ASN A 28 6.05 -17.59 2.07
CA ASN A 28 5.80 -16.90 3.32
C ASN A 28 6.62 -15.60 3.41
N ILE A 29 6.04 -14.47 2.99
CA ILE A 29 6.69 -13.14 3.03
C ILE A 29 6.64 -12.48 4.41
N THR A 30 5.83 -13.01 5.34
CA THR A 30 5.73 -12.49 6.71
C THR A 30 7.03 -12.65 7.50
N LYS A 31 7.86 -13.66 7.16
CA LYS A 31 9.22 -13.82 7.74
C LYS A 31 10.18 -12.68 7.37
N TYR A 32 9.83 -11.88 6.36
CA TYR A 32 10.58 -10.70 5.93
C TYR A 32 9.89 -9.39 6.34
N GLY A 33 8.97 -9.41 7.31
CA GLY A 33 8.31 -8.21 7.84
C GLY A 33 7.17 -7.65 6.98
N LEU A 34 6.88 -8.26 5.82
CA LEU A 34 5.76 -7.84 4.98
C LEU A 34 4.44 -8.41 5.50
N LYS A 35 3.56 -7.53 6.01
CA LYS A 35 2.19 -7.91 6.39
C LYS A 35 1.34 -7.99 5.14
N ARG A 36 0.90 -9.20 4.82
CA ARG A 36 0.06 -9.44 3.65
C ARG A 36 -1.39 -9.02 3.94
N PRO A 37 -2.07 -8.33 3.01
CA PRO A 37 -3.50 -8.09 3.13
C PRO A 37 -4.23 -9.45 3.15
N SER A 38 -5.09 -9.63 4.16
CA SER A 38 -5.93 -10.81 4.33
C SER A 38 -7.12 -10.86 3.37
N ILE A 39 -7.44 -9.72 2.76
CA ILE A 39 -8.54 -9.50 1.82
C ILE A 39 -7.98 -9.60 0.38
N GLY A 40 -8.75 -10.22 -0.52
CA GLY A 40 -8.37 -10.42 -1.91
C GLY A 40 -8.21 -9.09 -2.67
N SER A 41 -7.36 -9.08 -3.69
CA SER A 41 -7.03 -7.86 -4.43
C SER A 41 -8.24 -7.25 -5.14
N LEU A 42 -9.24 -8.05 -5.53
CA LEU A 42 -10.46 -7.56 -6.18
C LEU A 42 -11.42 -6.95 -5.16
N GLU A 43 -11.59 -7.56 -3.98
CA GLU A 43 -12.33 -6.98 -2.86
C GLU A 43 -11.66 -5.70 -2.35
N LEU A 44 -10.33 -5.64 -2.27
CA LEU A 44 -9.59 -4.44 -1.86
C LEU A 44 -9.77 -3.30 -2.87
N LYS A 45 -9.73 -3.62 -4.17
CA LYS A 45 -9.98 -2.65 -5.24
C LYS A 45 -11.39 -2.09 -5.14
N ASN A 46 -12.37 -2.94 -4.88
CA ASN A 46 -13.78 -2.53 -4.81
C ASN A 46 -14.11 -1.76 -3.53
N THR A 47 -13.41 -2.03 -2.42
CA THR A 47 -13.68 -1.42 -1.11
C THR A 47 -12.84 -0.17 -0.84
N GLN A 48 -11.58 -0.17 -1.27
CA GLN A 48 -10.64 0.91 -0.96
C GLN A 48 -10.16 1.69 -2.19
N GLY A 49 -10.50 1.26 -3.41
CA GLY A 49 -10.18 2.00 -4.64
C GLY A 49 -8.73 1.91 -5.10
N TRP A 50 -7.90 1.09 -4.44
CA TRP A 50 -6.50 0.86 -4.80
C TRP A 50 -6.20 -0.63 -4.84
N THR A 51 -5.40 -1.04 -5.82
CA THR A 51 -4.91 -2.41 -5.94
C THR A 51 -3.45 -2.43 -5.49
N PRO A 52 -3.08 -3.24 -4.47
CA PRO A 52 -1.69 -3.35 -4.09
C PRO A 52 -0.92 -3.99 -5.24
N ILE A 53 -0.06 -3.20 -5.89
CA ILE A 53 0.84 -3.70 -6.94
C ILE A 53 2.01 -4.38 -6.23
N LEU A 54 2.12 -5.69 -6.38
CA LEU A 54 3.24 -6.46 -5.88
C LEU A 54 4.37 -6.43 -6.91
N GLU A 55 5.40 -5.64 -6.64
CA GLU A 55 6.61 -5.63 -7.46
C GLU A 55 7.48 -6.85 -7.12
N ILE A 56 7.44 -7.87 -7.99
CA ILE A 56 8.15 -9.14 -7.79
C ILE A 56 9.66 -8.92 -7.64
N GLY A 57 10.22 -7.93 -8.35
CA GLY A 57 11.63 -7.55 -8.26
C GLY A 57 12.03 -7.06 -6.85
N ALA A 58 11.22 -6.19 -6.23
CA ALA A 58 11.45 -5.72 -4.88
C ALA A 58 11.40 -6.87 -3.85
N ILE A 59 10.45 -7.80 -4.00
CA ILE A 59 10.33 -8.98 -3.14
C ILE A 59 11.58 -9.86 -3.26
N SER A 60 12.12 -10.03 -4.47
CA SER A 60 13.35 -10.82 -4.65
C SER A 60 14.54 -10.18 -3.93
N LYS A 61 14.69 -8.86 -4.00
CA LYS A 61 15.74 -8.13 -3.28
C LYS A 61 15.58 -8.23 -1.75
N ILE A 62 14.34 -8.17 -1.27
CA ILE A 62 14.05 -8.41 0.17
C ILE A 62 14.43 -9.83 0.58
N LYS A 63 14.11 -10.83 -0.26
CA LYS A 63 14.47 -12.24 0.00
C LYS A 63 15.98 -12.47 0.00
N PHE A 64 16.72 -11.76 -0.85
CA PHE A 64 18.18 -11.87 -0.95
C PHE A 64 18.91 -11.11 0.17
N GLY A 65 18.22 -10.23 0.90
CA GLY A 65 18.77 -9.46 2.01
C GLY A 65 19.25 -8.05 1.62
N ASP A 66 19.20 -7.70 0.33
CA ASP A 66 19.58 -6.37 -0.16
C ASP A 66 18.65 -5.26 0.38
N ILE A 67 17.40 -5.61 0.70
CA ILE A 67 16.42 -4.69 1.28
C ILE A 67 15.90 -5.28 2.59
N LYS A 68 16.15 -4.58 3.70
CA LYS A 68 15.64 -4.95 5.02
C LYS A 68 14.37 -4.16 5.33
N VAL A 69 13.26 -4.87 5.54
CA VAL A 69 12.03 -4.28 6.07
C VAL A 69 12.22 -4.06 7.57
N VAL A 70 11.97 -2.83 8.02
CA VAL A 70 12.07 -2.44 9.42
C VAL A 70 10.70 -2.03 9.96
N LEU A 71 10.58 -1.96 11.28
CA LEU A 71 9.40 -1.44 11.94
C LEU A 71 9.23 0.07 11.67
N GLY A 72 8.12 0.63 12.16
CA GLY A 72 7.85 2.06 12.02
C GLY A 72 8.97 2.92 12.62
N ILE A 73 9.11 4.13 12.08
CA ILE A 73 10.06 5.11 12.59
C ILE A 73 9.41 5.85 13.77
N LYS A 74 10.11 5.90 14.90
CA LYS A 74 9.69 6.63 16.11
C LYS A 74 10.25 8.05 16.14
N ARG A 75 11.55 8.23 15.87
CA ARG A 75 12.15 9.56 15.74
C ARG A 75 13.36 9.56 14.79
N PHE A 76 13.66 10.73 14.24
CA PHE A 76 14.90 11.02 13.53
C PHE A 76 15.91 11.66 14.48
N MET A 77 17.18 11.29 14.32
CA MET A 77 18.34 11.84 15.03
C MET A 77 19.42 12.21 14.00
N LEU A 78 20.47 12.89 14.44
CA LEU A 78 21.58 13.22 13.56
C LEU A 78 22.29 11.93 13.09
N GLY A 79 22.20 11.64 11.79
CA GLY A 79 22.78 10.44 11.16
C GLY A 79 22.11 9.11 11.56
N LYS A 80 21.00 9.15 12.32
CA LYS A 80 20.40 7.97 12.95
C LYS A 80 18.88 8.01 12.96
N VAL A 81 18.25 6.83 13.03
CA VAL A 81 16.80 6.66 13.14
C VAL A 81 16.48 5.70 14.28
N GLU A 82 15.56 6.09 15.17
CA GLU A 82 15.00 5.22 16.21
C GLU A 82 13.73 4.56 15.67
N LEU A 83 13.68 3.23 15.73
CA LEU A 83 12.50 2.43 15.38
C LEU A 83 11.51 2.34 16.56
N THR A 84 10.28 1.92 16.28
CA THR A 84 9.23 1.77 17.31
C THR A 84 9.54 0.74 18.39
N ASP A 85 10.43 -0.21 18.13
CA ASP A 85 10.92 -1.19 19.11
C ASP A 85 12.13 -0.70 19.92
N GLY A 86 12.58 0.54 19.69
CA GLY A 86 13.73 1.14 20.36
C GLY A 86 15.09 0.85 19.71
N GLN A 87 15.14 0.06 18.63
CA GLN A 87 16.39 -0.13 17.88
C GLN A 87 16.82 1.17 17.20
N ILE A 88 18.13 1.44 17.20
CA ILE A 88 18.73 2.60 16.55
C ILE A 88 19.52 2.14 15.33
N LEU A 89 19.27 2.76 14.18
CA LEU A 89 19.93 2.49 12.91
C LEU A 89 20.70 3.73 12.46
N ASP A 90 21.97 3.54 12.08
CA ASP A 90 22.74 4.56 11.36
C ASP A 90 22.28 4.63 9.90
N VAL A 91 22.07 5.85 9.40
CA VAL A 91 21.61 6.10 8.03
C VAL A 91 22.31 7.33 7.45
N ASP A 92 22.77 7.22 6.21
CA ASP A 92 23.37 8.33 5.47
C ASP A 92 22.31 9.22 4.80
N SER A 93 21.15 8.65 4.49
CA SER A 93 20.09 9.34 3.74
C SER A 93 18.71 8.76 4.02
N VAL A 94 17.69 9.61 3.95
CA VAL A 94 16.28 9.24 4.14
C VAL A 94 15.47 9.71 2.94
N ILE A 95 14.72 8.81 2.32
CA ILE A 95 13.85 9.10 1.18
C ILE A 95 12.40 8.85 1.61
N LEU A 96 11.55 9.87 1.54
CA LEU A 96 10.13 9.78 1.88
C LEU A 96 9.29 9.49 0.63
N ALA A 97 8.96 8.22 0.42
CA ALA A 97 8.08 7.77 -0.67
C ALA A 97 6.61 7.63 -0.20
N THR A 98 6.11 8.59 0.58
CA THR A 98 4.76 8.53 1.20
C THR A 98 3.61 8.95 0.28
N GLY A 99 3.92 9.24 -1.00
CA GLY A 99 2.95 9.64 -2.00
C GLY A 99 2.59 11.13 -1.95
N TYR A 100 1.53 11.50 -2.68
CA TYR A 100 1.05 12.88 -2.81
C TYR A 100 -0.46 12.95 -2.57
N ARG A 101 -0.96 14.07 -2.04
CA ARG A 101 -2.39 14.35 -1.90
C ARG A 101 -2.82 15.32 -2.99
N SER A 102 -3.85 14.94 -3.77
CA SER A 102 -4.38 15.80 -4.84
C SER A 102 -5.17 16.98 -4.27
N ASN A 103 -4.80 18.20 -4.66
CA ASN A 103 -5.51 19.45 -4.33
C ASN A 103 -6.59 19.83 -5.36
N VAL A 104 -6.97 18.91 -6.27
CA VAL A 104 -7.90 19.19 -7.37
C VAL A 104 -9.27 19.66 -6.86
N SER A 105 -9.77 19.14 -5.74
CA SER A 105 -11.04 19.60 -5.16
C SER A 105 -10.97 21.05 -4.66
N GLN A 106 -9.82 21.47 -4.13
CA GLN A 106 -9.61 22.83 -3.63
C GLN A 106 -9.50 23.84 -4.77
N TRP A 107 -8.89 23.45 -5.90
CA TRP A 107 -8.87 24.27 -7.12
C TRP A 107 -10.27 24.46 -7.72
N LEU A 108 -11.08 23.39 -7.77
CA LEU A 108 -12.44 23.46 -8.29
C LEU A 108 -13.36 24.34 -7.42
N GLN A 109 -13.20 24.29 -6.09
CA GLN A 109 -13.92 25.18 -5.19
C GLN A 109 -13.54 26.64 -5.43
N ALA A 110 -12.24 26.95 -5.58
CA ALA A 110 -11.79 28.31 -5.87
C ALA A 110 -12.41 28.85 -7.18
N LEU A 111 -12.44 28.04 -8.25
CA LEU A 111 -13.11 28.42 -9.51
C LEU A 111 -14.60 28.71 -9.33
N SER A 112 -15.31 27.91 -8.52
CA SER A 112 -16.72 28.15 -8.21
C SER A 112 -16.96 29.44 -7.41
N PHE A 113 -16.04 29.80 -6.50
CA PHE A 113 -16.07 31.08 -5.80
C PHE A 113 -15.85 32.25 -6.76
N PHE A 114 -14.90 32.15 -7.69
CA PHE A 114 -14.67 33.18 -8.70
C PHE A 114 -15.86 33.38 -9.65
N SER A 115 -16.57 32.32 -10.03
CA SER A 115 -17.79 32.45 -10.86
C SER A 115 -18.95 33.13 -10.12
N SER A 116 -19.02 33.04 -8.80
CA SER A 116 -20.09 33.67 -8.00
C SER A 116 -19.88 35.18 -7.77
N PHE A 117 -18.65 35.68 -7.95
CA PHE A 117 -18.31 37.09 -7.77
C PHE A 117 -18.43 37.90 -9.07
N SER A 118 -18.61 37.22 -10.21
CA SER A 118 -18.69 37.82 -11.54
C SER A 118 -20.14 37.93 -12.07
N SER A 119 -21.15 37.70 -11.23
CA SER A 119 -22.57 37.91 -11.55
C SER A 119 -23.20 38.90 -10.60
#